data_AF-A0A918DMC1-F1
#
_entry.id   AF-A0A918DMC1-F1
#
_cell.length_a   1.000
_cell.length_b   1.000
_cell.length_c   1.000
_cell.angle_alpha   90.00
_cell.angle_beta   90.00
_cell.angle_gamma   90.00
#
_symmetry.space_group_name_H-M   'P 1'
#
loop_
_entity.id
_entity.type
_entity.pdbx_description
1 polymer ?
#
loop_
_entity_poly.entity_id
_entity_poly.type
_entity_poly.pdbx_seq_one_letter_code
_entity_poly.pdbx_strand_id
1 'polypeptide(L)'
;MSALSELEGHDDRRQWTARAVGSLAIEREDGTLLRAKALPQGLVGYLVGRVMSVSLMAIGSLLMILVAGLFLVPDLAAVGLGAWLTVAWVALLGLLSTLPLGAVIGSPATSPQAAAGLSMVTIGGLTVVSGIFYPISALTGWLQAVAQVFPLYWLGLGMRSALLPGLAAAVEIGGSWRPGMTMAVLIAWSVAGLLIAPPVLRRMARRASGSAVQARRDRAPQRVG
;
A
#
# COMPACT_ATOMS: atom_id res chain seq x y z
N MET A 1 9.06 9.37 54.63
CA MET A 1 7.88 9.18 53.77
C MET A 1 7.69 10.34 52.77
N SER A 2 8.76 11.06 52.37
CA SER A 2 8.69 12.10 51.31
C SER A 2 9.70 11.90 50.17
N ALA A 3 10.65 10.97 50.30
CA ALA A 3 11.61 10.63 49.24
C ALA A 3 11.10 9.54 48.26
N LEU A 4 10.00 8.86 48.60
CA LEU A 4 9.39 7.83 47.74
C LEU A 4 8.28 8.38 46.83
N SER A 5 7.67 9.53 47.17
CA SER A 5 6.64 10.17 46.33
C SER A 5 7.22 10.98 45.17
N GLU A 6 8.50 11.34 45.21
CA GLU A 6 9.17 12.10 44.15
C GLU A 6 9.69 11.21 43.01
N LEU A 7 9.80 9.90 43.23
CA LEU A 7 10.24 8.94 42.20
C LEU A 7 9.08 8.37 41.37
N GLU A 8 7.83 8.45 41.84
CA GLU A 8 6.64 7.99 41.10
C GLU A 8 6.17 9.00 40.04
N GLY A 9 6.52 10.27 40.15
CA GLY A 9 6.05 11.32 39.23
C GLY A 9 6.79 11.42 37.89
N HIS A 10 7.92 10.71 37.73
CA HIS A 10 8.81 10.91 36.58
C HIS A 10 8.73 9.82 35.50
N ASP A 11 8.07 8.70 35.79
CA ASP A 11 7.93 7.58 34.84
C ASP A 11 6.66 7.69 33.99
N ASP A 12 5.60 8.31 34.51
CA ASP A 12 4.30 8.33 33.84
C ASP A 12 4.35 9.11 32.51
N ARG A 13 5.04 10.26 32.43
CA ARG A 13 5.16 11.08 31.20
C ARG A 13 5.89 10.39 30.03
N ARG A 14 6.70 9.35 30.28
CA ARG A 14 7.35 8.55 29.22
C ARG A 14 6.45 7.46 28.67
N GLN A 15 5.44 7.03 29.42
CA GLN A 15 4.52 5.96 29.02
C GLN A 15 3.43 6.46 28.04
N TRP A 16 3.04 7.75 28.11
CA TRP A 16 2.04 8.34 27.21
C TRP A 16 2.55 8.59 25.79
N THR A 17 3.84 8.91 25.60
CA THR A 17 4.43 9.06 24.27
C THR A 17 4.72 7.72 23.59
N ALA A 18 5.00 6.67 24.37
CA ALA A 18 5.17 5.31 23.86
C ALA A 18 3.86 4.68 23.37
N ARG A 19 2.71 5.09 23.91
CA ARG A 19 1.37 4.64 23.46
C ARG A 19 0.83 5.42 22.26
N ALA A 20 1.48 6.51 21.85
CA ALA A 20 1.01 7.39 20.78
C ALA A 20 1.38 6.94 19.34
N VAL A 21 1.94 5.75 19.13
CA VAL A 21 2.39 5.30 17.78
C VAL A 21 1.80 3.93 17.38
N GLY A 22 0.75 3.46 18.05
CA GLY A 22 0.32 2.05 18.00
C GLY A 22 -1.03 1.73 17.35
N SER A 23 -1.70 2.64 16.63
CA SER A 23 -3.07 2.36 16.16
C SER A 23 -3.20 1.30 15.05
N LEU A 24 -2.09 0.86 14.45
CA LEU A 24 -2.06 -0.24 13.48
C LEU A 24 -1.60 -1.59 14.09
N ALA A 25 -1.15 -1.60 15.34
CA ALA A 25 -0.83 -2.83 16.08
C ALA A 25 -2.10 -3.49 16.67
N ILE A 26 -3.11 -2.68 17.00
CA ILE A 26 -4.36 -3.13 17.63
C ILE A 26 -5.16 -4.07 16.69
N GLU A 27 -5.17 -3.84 15.37
CA GLU A 27 -5.86 -4.75 14.41
C GLU A 27 -5.26 -6.17 14.37
N ARG A 28 -3.99 -6.36 14.74
CA ARG A 28 -3.36 -7.69 14.80
C ARG A 28 -3.41 -8.32 16.19
N GLU A 29 -3.51 -7.52 17.25
CA GLU A 29 -3.68 -7.99 18.63
C GLU A 29 -5.13 -8.41 18.95
N ASP A 30 -6.13 -7.88 18.25
CA ASP A 30 -7.57 -8.10 18.51
C ASP A 30 -8.10 -9.52 18.28
N GLY A 31 -7.24 -10.46 17.86
CA GLY A 31 -7.66 -11.84 17.64
C GLY A 31 -8.62 -12.01 16.45
N THR A 32 -8.80 -11.00 15.59
CA THR A 32 -9.63 -11.07 14.37
C THR A 32 -9.08 -12.11 13.39
N LEU A 33 -7.74 -12.21 13.29
CA LEU A 33 -7.06 -13.30 12.60
C LEU A 33 -7.30 -14.67 13.27
N LEU A 34 -7.51 -14.73 14.59
CA LEU A 34 -7.83 -15.97 15.31
C LEU A 34 -9.31 -16.37 15.18
N ARG A 35 -10.23 -15.41 15.11
CA ARG A 35 -11.66 -15.65 14.83
C ARG A 35 -11.91 -16.04 13.37
N ALA A 36 -11.25 -15.37 12.42
CA ALA A 36 -11.28 -15.77 11.00
C ALA A 36 -10.64 -17.15 10.76
N LYS A 37 -9.65 -17.55 11.58
CA LYS A 37 -9.06 -18.90 11.58
C LYS A 37 -10.02 -20.00 12.04
N ALA A 38 -11.12 -19.66 12.72
CA ALA A 38 -12.09 -20.64 13.22
C ALA A 38 -13.14 -21.04 12.18
N LEU A 39 -13.26 -20.32 11.05
CA LEU A 39 -14.22 -20.63 9.99
C LEU A 39 -13.56 -21.31 8.78
N PRO A 40 -14.17 -22.37 8.21
CA PRO A 40 -13.78 -22.87 6.89
C PRO A 40 -13.96 -21.73 5.87
N GLN A 41 -12.93 -21.46 5.06
CA GLN A 41 -12.81 -20.32 4.11
C GLN A 41 -12.55 -18.91 4.73
N GLY A 42 -12.39 -18.77 6.05
CA GLY A 42 -12.25 -17.44 6.68
C GLY A 42 -11.01 -16.62 6.26
N LEU A 43 -9.93 -17.28 5.82
CA LEU A 43 -8.72 -16.60 5.33
C LEU A 43 -8.94 -15.91 3.97
N VAL A 44 -9.72 -16.53 3.08
CA VAL A 44 -10.06 -15.96 1.77
C VAL A 44 -11.00 -14.77 1.96
N GLY A 45 -12.01 -14.92 2.82
CA GLY A 45 -12.91 -13.82 3.19
C GLY A 45 -12.18 -12.63 3.79
N TYR A 46 -11.21 -12.87 4.69
CA TYR A 46 -10.35 -11.83 5.24
C TYR A 46 -9.52 -11.12 4.16
N LEU A 47 -8.88 -11.87 3.25
CA LEU A 47 -8.06 -11.25 2.20
C LEU A 47 -8.91 -10.42 1.24
N VAL A 48 -10.04 -10.96 0.78
CA VAL A 48 -10.98 -10.23 -0.08
C VAL A 48 -11.49 -8.98 0.62
N GLY A 49 -11.92 -9.10 1.88
CA GLY A 49 -12.37 -7.97 2.69
C GLY A 49 -11.27 -6.90 2.87
N ARG A 50 -10.02 -7.32 3.07
CA ARG A 50 -8.89 -6.38 3.20
C ARG A 50 -8.58 -5.67 1.88
N VAL A 51 -8.58 -6.39 0.76
CA VAL A 51 -8.40 -5.80 -0.57
C VAL A 51 -9.51 -4.80 -0.84
N MET A 52 -10.77 -5.18 -0.62
CA MET A 52 -11.93 -4.29 -0.78
C MET A 52 -11.85 -3.05 0.11
N SER A 53 -11.50 -3.21 1.39
CA SER A 53 -11.36 -2.09 2.33
C SER A 53 -10.26 -1.12 1.90
N VAL A 54 -9.09 -1.62 1.51
CA VAL A 54 -7.98 -0.79 1.00
C VAL A 54 -8.36 -0.09 -0.30
N SER A 55 -9.01 -0.80 -1.23
CA SER A 55 -9.49 -0.23 -2.49
C SER A 55 -10.52 0.88 -2.25
N LEU A 56 -11.49 0.67 -1.36
CA LEU A 56 -12.49 1.68 -1.03
C LEU A 56 -11.85 2.90 -0.37
N MET A 57 -10.89 2.70 0.52
CA MET A 57 -10.14 3.80 1.14
C MET A 57 -9.36 4.60 0.10
N ALA A 58 -8.70 3.94 -0.86
CA ALA A 58 -7.98 4.60 -1.93
C ALA A 58 -8.90 5.39 -2.87
N ILE A 59 -10.04 4.79 -3.27
CA ILE A 59 -11.05 5.47 -4.10
C ILE A 59 -11.64 6.65 -3.34
N GLY A 60 -11.99 6.49 -2.07
CA GLY A 60 -12.51 7.56 -1.21
C GLY A 60 -11.53 8.72 -1.11
N SER A 61 -10.25 8.45 -0.87
CA SER A 61 -9.19 9.46 -0.85
C SER A 61 -9.03 10.18 -2.19
N LEU A 62 -9.05 9.44 -3.30
CA LEU A 62 -8.98 10.01 -4.64
C LEU A 62 -10.18 10.94 -4.91
N LEU A 63 -11.40 10.47 -4.63
CA LEU A 63 -12.62 11.27 -4.79
C LEU A 63 -12.60 12.51 -3.91
N MET A 64 -12.14 12.40 -2.67
CA MET A 64 -12.02 13.55 -1.77
C MET A 64 -11.09 14.62 -2.35
N ILE A 65 -9.92 14.22 -2.86
CA ILE A 65 -8.97 15.13 -3.50
C ILE A 65 -9.55 15.73 -4.79
N LEU A 66 -10.22 14.92 -5.62
CA LEU A 66 -10.83 15.39 -6.87
C LEU A 66 -11.96 16.38 -6.63
N VAL A 67 -12.84 16.09 -5.66
CA VAL A 67 -13.93 16.99 -5.27
C VAL A 67 -13.35 18.31 -4.76
N ALA A 68 -12.37 18.28 -3.87
CA ALA A 68 -11.68 19.49 -3.43
C ALA A 68 -11.04 20.24 -4.62
N GLY A 69 -10.40 19.52 -5.53
CA GLY A 69 -9.82 20.07 -6.76
C GLY A 69 -10.84 20.76 -7.66
N LEU A 70 -12.06 20.22 -7.79
CA LEU A 70 -13.12 20.83 -8.59
C LEU A 70 -13.58 22.19 -8.06
N PHE A 71 -13.48 22.41 -6.74
CA PHE A 71 -13.78 23.71 -6.12
C PHE A 71 -12.60 24.68 -6.17
N LEU A 72 -11.37 24.17 -6.08
CA LEU A 72 -10.15 24.98 -5.97
C LEU A 72 -9.50 25.32 -7.32
N VAL A 73 -9.75 24.51 -8.35
CA VAL A 73 -9.15 24.63 -9.69
C VAL A 73 -10.27 24.69 -10.73
N PRO A 74 -10.71 25.89 -11.14
CA PRO A 74 -11.83 26.06 -12.08
C PRO A 74 -11.65 25.30 -13.39
N ASP A 75 -10.43 25.25 -13.92
CA ASP A 75 -10.10 24.55 -15.15
C ASP A 75 -10.33 23.03 -15.07
N LEU A 76 -10.32 22.45 -13.86
CA LEU A 76 -10.57 21.03 -13.65
C LEU A 76 -12.01 20.65 -14.00
N ALA A 77 -12.98 21.55 -13.80
CA ALA A 77 -14.37 21.30 -14.18
C ALA A 77 -14.59 21.33 -15.70
N ALA A 78 -13.67 21.99 -16.44
CA ALA A 78 -13.73 22.11 -17.90
C ALA A 78 -13.08 20.91 -18.62
N VAL A 79 -12.47 19.96 -17.90
CA VAL A 79 -11.86 18.79 -18.54
C VAL A 79 -12.93 17.88 -19.16
N GLY A 80 -12.72 17.49 -20.42
CA GLY A 80 -13.68 16.68 -21.17
C GLY A 80 -13.80 15.24 -20.67
N LEU A 81 -14.80 14.51 -21.17
CA LEU A 81 -15.06 13.10 -20.81
C LEU A 81 -13.83 12.19 -20.97
N GLY A 82 -12.99 12.44 -21.97
CA GLY A 82 -11.76 11.67 -22.19
C GLY A 82 -10.74 11.77 -21.04
N ALA A 83 -10.66 12.92 -20.36
CA ALA A 83 -9.82 13.10 -19.18
C ALA A 83 -10.35 12.25 -18.01
N TRP A 84 -11.66 12.28 -17.76
CA TRP A 84 -12.29 11.48 -16.71
C TRP A 84 -12.17 9.97 -16.95
N LEU A 85 -12.32 9.53 -18.20
CA LEU A 85 -12.03 8.14 -18.58
C LEU A 85 -10.56 7.79 -18.30
N THR A 86 -9.64 8.74 -18.54
CA THR A 86 -8.23 8.55 -18.23
C THR A 86 -7.96 8.41 -16.74
N VAL A 87 -8.53 9.30 -15.93
CA VAL A 87 -8.47 9.18 -14.46
C VAL A 87 -9.04 7.83 -14.00
N ALA A 88 -10.18 7.40 -14.56
CA ALA A 88 -10.83 6.15 -14.16
C ALA A 88 -9.96 4.92 -14.45
N TRP A 89 -9.43 4.78 -15.67
CA TRP A 89 -8.60 3.61 -16.00
C TRP A 89 -7.24 3.67 -15.30
N VAL A 90 -6.64 4.85 -15.13
CA VAL A 90 -5.38 5.02 -14.39
C VAL A 90 -5.57 4.64 -12.92
N ALA A 91 -6.66 5.09 -12.28
CA ALA A 91 -6.98 4.73 -10.91
C ALA A 91 -7.20 3.22 -10.74
N LEU A 92 -7.96 2.60 -11.65
CA LEU A 92 -8.20 1.16 -11.62
C LEU A 92 -6.91 0.36 -11.78
N LEU A 93 -6.11 0.64 -12.81
CA LEU A 93 -4.84 -0.04 -13.02
C LEU A 93 -3.80 0.30 -11.93
N GLY A 94 -3.89 1.49 -11.33
CA GLY A 94 -3.07 1.89 -10.19
C GLY A 94 -3.32 1.05 -8.96
N LEU A 95 -4.59 0.81 -8.63
CA LEU A 95 -4.97 -0.08 -7.54
C LEU A 95 -4.44 -1.49 -7.76
N LEU A 96 -4.58 -2.02 -8.98
CA LEU A 96 -4.15 -3.38 -9.30
C LEU A 96 -2.62 -3.55 -9.35
N SER A 97 -1.92 -2.57 -9.93
CA SER A 97 -0.47 -2.60 -10.11
C SER A 97 0.33 -2.42 -8.82
N THR A 98 -0.27 -1.82 -7.78
CA THR A 98 0.41 -1.59 -6.49
C THR A 98 0.33 -2.79 -5.54
N LEU A 99 -0.59 -3.73 -5.75
CA LEU A 99 -0.71 -4.98 -4.98
C LEU A 99 0.60 -5.78 -4.88
N PRO A 100 1.30 -6.09 -6.00
CA PRO A 100 2.57 -6.81 -5.94
C PRO A 100 3.67 -6.04 -5.21
N LEU A 101 3.69 -4.70 -5.28
CA LEU A 101 4.65 -3.91 -4.51
C LEU A 101 4.44 -4.11 -3.02
N GLY A 102 3.19 -3.98 -2.55
CA GLY A 102 2.86 -4.21 -1.14
C GLY A 102 3.21 -5.64 -0.69
N ALA A 103 2.96 -6.64 -1.54
CA ALA A 103 3.30 -8.03 -1.24
C ALA A 103 4.81 -8.27 -1.14
N VAL A 104 5.61 -7.73 -2.08
CA VAL A 104 7.07 -7.87 -2.08
C VAL A 104 7.68 -7.15 -0.89
N ILE A 105 7.31 -5.89 -0.68
CA ILE A 105 7.82 -5.04 0.40
C ILE A 105 7.42 -5.59 1.78
N GLY A 106 6.20 -6.12 1.92
CA GLY A 106 5.74 -6.70 3.18
C GLY A 106 6.29 -8.10 3.47
N SER A 107 6.78 -8.83 2.46
CA SER A 107 7.18 -10.24 2.61
C SER A 107 8.36 -10.53 3.55
N PRO A 108 9.42 -9.70 3.65
CA PRO A 108 10.52 -9.96 4.57
C PRO A 108 10.24 -9.50 6.01
N ALA A 109 9.16 -8.76 6.25
CA ALA A 109 8.89 -8.16 7.55
C ALA A 109 8.48 -9.21 8.60
N THR A 110 9.19 -9.21 9.72
CA THR A 110 8.95 -10.14 10.85
C THR A 110 7.94 -9.62 11.86
N SER A 111 7.68 -8.30 11.87
CA SER A 111 6.67 -7.65 12.72
C SER A 111 5.87 -6.60 11.94
N PRO A 112 4.66 -6.21 12.40
CA PRO A 112 3.90 -5.13 11.77
C PRO A 112 4.67 -3.80 11.73
N GLN A 113 5.42 -3.50 12.78
CA GLN A 113 6.23 -2.28 12.86
C GLN A 113 7.40 -2.31 11.88
N ALA A 114 8.06 -3.47 11.71
CA ALA A 114 9.07 -3.65 10.67
C ALA A 114 8.46 -3.52 9.26
N ALA A 115 7.25 -4.05 9.04
CA ALA A 115 6.55 -3.90 7.77
C ALA A 115 6.21 -2.44 7.46
N ALA A 116 5.74 -1.69 8.48
CA ALA A 116 5.47 -0.27 8.35
C ALA A 116 6.74 0.54 8.05
N GLY A 117 7.83 0.31 8.80
CA GLY A 117 9.11 0.98 8.57
C GLY A 117 9.69 0.69 7.18
N LEU A 118 9.65 -0.57 6.75
CA LEU A 118 10.10 -0.95 5.42
C LEU A 118 9.23 -0.33 4.32
N SER A 119 7.91 -0.31 4.50
CA SER A 119 6.99 0.37 3.58
C SER A 119 7.30 1.86 3.49
N MET A 120 7.54 2.51 4.62
CA MET A 120 7.87 3.94 4.67
C MET A 120 9.14 4.24 3.90
N VAL A 121 10.22 3.49 4.13
CA VAL A 121 11.51 3.71 3.44
C VAL A 121 11.39 3.40 1.95
N THR A 122 10.81 2.26 1.58
CA THR A 122 10.75 1.83 0.18
C THR A 122 9.74 2.63 -0.63
N ILE A 123 8.48 2.72 -0.19
CA ILE A 123 7.46 3.50 -0.90
C ILE A 123 7.79 4.99 -0.83
N GLY A 124 8.27 5.49 0.30
CA GLY A 124 8.70 6.89 0.42
C GLY A 124 9.84 7.22 -0.55
N GLY A 125 10.87 6.38 -0.61
CA GLY A 125 11.97 6.53 -1.57
C GLY A 125 11.50 6.47 -3.03
N LEU A 126 10.62 5.52 -3.36
CA LEU A 126 10.01 5.46 -4.69
C LEU A 126 9.18 6.71 -4.99
N THR A 127 8.44 7.24 -4.02
CA THR A 127 7.62 8.45 -4.18
C THR A 127 8.49 9.65 -4.51
N VAL A 128 9.61 9.82 -3.80
CA VAL A 128 10.62 10.85 -4.05
C VAL A 128 11.14 10.75 -5.49
N VAL A 129 11.55 9.55 -5.94
CA VAL A 129 12.13 9.36 -7.27
C VAL A 129 11.08 9.34 -8.41
N SER A 130 9.79 9.17 -8.10
CA SER A 130 8.70 9.03 -9.09
C SER A 130 8.33 10.32 -9.84
N GLY A 131 8.82 11.48 -9.40
CA GLY A 131 8.45 12.76 -9.98
C GLY A 131 7.08 13.31 -9.52
N ILE A 132 6.53 12.80 -8.41
CA ILE A 132 5.29 13.30 -7.81
C ILE A 132 5.50 14.66 -7.12
N PHE A 133 6.64 14.85 -6.45
CA PHE A 133 6.93 16.09 -5.72
C PHE A 133 7.68 17.14 -6.54
N TYR A 134 8.45 16.71 -7.53
CA TYR A 134 9.25 17.58 -8.39
C TYR A 134 9.39 16.96 -9.78
N PRO A 135 9.69 17.74 -10.83
CA PRO A 135 9.87 17.21 -12.18
C PRO A 135 10.96 16.13 -12.20
N ILE A 136 10.61 14.93 -12.65
CA ILE A 136 11.56 13.81 -12.74
C ILE A 136 12.72 14.09 -13.70
N SER A 137 12.51 14.97 -14.68
CA SER A 137 13.50 15.43 -15.65
C SER A 137 14.70 16.13 -14.99
N ALA A 138 14.56 16.63 -13.76
CA ALA A 138 15.65 17.18 -12.97
C ALA A 138 16.54 16.12 -12.31
N LEU A 139 16.12 14.85 -12.26
CA LEU A 139 16.92 13.76 -11.72
C LEU A 139 17.94 13.25 -12.72
N THR A 140 19.00 12.60 -12.22
CA THR A 140 19.99 11.92 -13.06
C THR A 140 19.34 10.80 -13.88
N GLY A 141 19.84 10.51 -15.08
CA GLY A 141 19.20 9.56 -16.01
C GLY A 141 18.99 8.15 -15.44
N TRP A 142 19.87 7.68 -14.56
CA TRP A 142 19.70 6.37 -13.93
C TRP A 142 18.55 6.35 -12.91
N LEU A 143 18.32 7.45 -12.18
CA LEU A 143 17.16 7.59 -11.29
C LEU A 143 15.86 7.61 -12.09
N GLN A 144 15.86 8.30 -13.23
CA GLN A 144 14.72 8.30 -14.15
C GLN A 144 14.41 6.89 -14.68
N ALA A 145 15.44 6.10 -14.98
CA ALA A 145 15.27 4.72 -15.41
C ALA A 145 14.69 3.84 -14.29
N VAL A 146 15.20 3.97 -13.06
CA VAL A 146 14.67 3.26 -11.90
C VAL A 146 13.20 3.61 -11.66
N ALA A 147 12.84 4.89 -11.70
CA ALA A 147 11.44 5.32 -11.51
C ALA A 147 10.50 4.67 -12.53
N GLN A 148 10.90 4.64 -13.80
CA GLN A 148 10.12 4.10 -14.91
C GLN A 148 9.91 2.58 -14.85
N VAL A 149 10.66 1.86 -14.01
CA VAL A 149 10.39 0.43 -13.73
C VAL A 149 9.13 0.26 -12.88
N PHE A 150 8.84 1.21 -11.99
CA PHE A 150 7.79 1.09 -10.99
C PHE A 150 6.47 1.78 -11.42
N PRO A 151 5.31 1.24 -11.03
CA PRO A 151 4.00 1.80 -11.40
C PRO A 151 3.78 3.20 -10.87
N LEU A 152 4.51 3.62 -9.81
CA LEU A 152 4.32 4.91 -9.16
C LEU A 152 4.63 6.11 -10.08
N TYR A 153 5.66 6.01 -10.91
CA TYR A 153 5.95 7.02 -11.94
C TYR A 153 4.80 7.12 -12.96
N TRP A 154 4.35 5.96 -13.45
CA TRP A 154 3.31 5.86 -14.47
C TRP A 154 1.95 6.33 -13.96
N LEU A 155 1.65 6.14 -12.68
CA LEU A 155 0.46 6.69 -12.04
C LEU A 155 0.47 8.22 -12.05
N GLY A 156 1.59 8.83 -11.66
CA GLY A 156 1.76 10.27 -11.75
C GLY A 156 1.60 10.79 -13.19
N LEU A 157 2.26 10.12 -14.15
CA LEU A 157 2.20 10.50 -15.56
C LEU A 157 0.80 10.38 -16.15
N GLY A 158 0.10 9.28 -15.84
CA GLY A 158 -1.28 9.05 -16.27
C GLY A 158 -2.23 10.12 -15.72
N MET A 159 -2.16 10.41 -14.42
CA MET A 159 -3.00 11.44 -13.79
C MET A 159 -2.72 12.83 -14.37
N ARG A 160 -1.44 13.19 -14.54
CA ARG A 160 -1.05 14.46 -15.16
C ARG A 160 -1.51 14.55 -16.61
N SER A 161 -1.40 13.48 -17.39
CA SER A 161 -1.86 13.46 -18.78
C SER A 161 -3.37 13.68 -18.94
N ALA A 162 -4.16 13.29 -17.93
CA ALA A 162 -5.60 13.51 -17.92
C ALA A 162 -5.97 14.94 -17.52
N LEU A 163 -5.25 15.49 -16.54
CA LEU A 163 -5.67 16.71 -15.84
C LEU A 163 -4.91 17.97 -16.28
N LEU A 164 -3.76 17.83 -16.94
CA LEU A 164 -2.94 18.96 -17.38
C LEU A 164 -3.07 19.21 -18.90
N PRO A 165 -2.86 20.47 -19.34
CA PRO A 165 -2.80 20.82 -20.76
C PRO A 165 -1.68 20.08 -21.50
N GLY A 166 -1.85 19.88 -22.82
CA GLY A 166 -0.86 19.19 -23.66
C GLY A 166 0.55 19.80 -23.62
N LEU A 167 0.66 21.13 -23.48
CA LEU A 167 1.93 21.84 -23.36
C LEU A 167 2.73 21.45 -22.10
N ALA A 168 2.07 21.00 -21.04
CA ALA A 168 2.74 20.56 -19.82
C ALA A 168 3.54 19.26 -20.03
N ALA A 169 3.33 18.52 -21.12
CA ALA A 169 4.15 17.36 -21.45
C ALA A 169 5.64 17.71 -21.65
N ALA A 170 5.96 18.97 -21.97
CA ALA A 170 7.32 19.42 -22.22
C ALA A 170 8.28 19.24 -21.02
N VAL A 171 7.75 19.22 -19.79
CA VAL A 171 8.58 19.01 -18.58
C VAL A 171 8.78 17.52 -18.23
N GLU A 172 8.10 16.62 -18.95
CA GLU A 172 8.16 15.17 -18.74
C GLU A 172 9.30 14.52 -19.53
N ILE A 173 9.62 13.28 -19.16
CA ILE A 173 10.64 12.48 -19.85
C ILE A 173 10.24 12.28 -21.32
N GLY A 174 11.02 12.84 -22.23
CA GLY A 174 10.78 12.76 -23.67
C GLY A 174 9.64 13.65 -24.15
N GLY A 175 9.24 14.67 -23.38
CA GLY A 175 8.32 15.71 -23.85
C GLY A 175 6.91 15.21 -24.18
N SER A 176 6.47 14.06 -23.63
CA SER A 176 5.24 13.39 -24.06
C SER A 176 4.59 12.58 -22.93
N TRP A 177 3.25 12.47 -22.99
CA TRP A 177 2.44 11.78 -21.97
C TRP A 177 2.49 10.25 -22.02
N ARG A 178 2.93 9.67 -23.15
CA ARG A 178 3.17 8.22 -23.32
C ARG A 178 2.02 7.34 -22.76
N PRO A 179 0.74 7.56 -23.13
CA PRO A 179 -0.40 6.84 -22.54
C PRO A 179 -0.35 5.33 -22.79
N GLY A 180 0.11 4.91 -23.98
CA GLY A 180 0.26 3.48 -24.30
C GLY A 180 1.28 2.78 -23.41
N MET A 181 2.40 3.43 -23.10
CA MET A 181 3.42 2.86 -22.21
C MET A 181 2.96 2.87 -20.74
N THR A 182 2.25 3.92 -20.33
CA THR A 182 1.59 3.98 -19.03
C THR A 182 0.67 2.78 -18.84
N MET A 183 -0.23 2.53 -19.79
CA MET A 183 -1.12 1.37 -19.73
C MET A 183 -0.36 0.05 -19.73
N ALA A 184 0.64 -0.11 -20.61
CA ALA A 184 1.44 -1.34 -20.69
C ALA A 184 2.14 -1.68 -19.37
N VAL A 185 2.79 -0.71 -18.73
CA VAL A 185 3.52 -0.95 -17.47
C VAL A 185 2.56 -1.22 -16.31
N LEU A 186 1.45 -0.48 -16.21
CA LEU A 186 0.47 -0.73 -15.16
C LEU A 186 -0.22 -2.10 -15.33
N ILE A 187 -0.50 -2.53 -16.57
CA ILE A 187 -0.99 -3.88 -16.85
C ILE A 187 0.06 -4.92 -16.48
N ALA A 188 1.32 -4.74 -16.87
CA ALA A 188 2.39 -5.68 -16.56
C ALA A 188 2.53 -5.90 -15.03
N TRP A 189 2.52 -4.81 -14.25
CA TRP A 189 2.51 -4.90 -12.79
C TRP A 189 1.23 -5.53 -12.25
N SER A 190 0.05 -5.18 -12.79
CA SER A 190 -1.21 -5.81 -12.37
C SER A 190 -1.21 -7.32 -12.58
N VAL A 191 -0.71 -7.78 -13.73
CA VAL A 191 -0.54 -9.21 -14.04
C VAL A 191 0.47 -9.85 -13.09
N ALA A 192 1.61 -9.21 -12.83
CA ALA A 192 2.57 -9.71 -11.83
C ALA A 192 1.91 -9.88 -10.45
N GLY A 193 1.06 -8.93 -10.04
CA GLY A 193 0.24 -9.01 -8.83
C GLY A 193 -0.67 -10.23 -8.78
N LEU A 194 -1.44 -10.45 -9.85
CA LEU A 194 -2.34 -11.59 -9.97
C LEU A 194 -1.59 -12.92 -9.97
N LEU A 195 -0.38 -12.98 -10.56
CA LEU A 195 0.44 -14.19 -10.56
C LEU A 195 1.08 -14.48 -9.19
N ILE A 196 1.37 -13.44 -8.40
CA ILE A 196 1.92 -13.57 -7.04
C ILE A 196 0.83 -13.93 -6.01
N ALA A 197 -0.42 -13.56 -6.24
CA ALA A 197 -1.51 -13.82 -5.30
C ALA A 197 -1.72 -15.33 -4.96
N PRO A 198 -1.82 -16.27 -5.94
CA PRO A 198 -1.98 -17.69 -5.67
C PRO A 198 -0.86 -18.33 -4.83
N PRO A 199 0.44 -18.14 -5.12
CA PRO A 199 1.50 -18.73 -4.30
C PRO A 199 1.55 -18.14 -2.88
N VAL A 200 1.23 -16.86 -2.70
CA VAL A 200 1.14 -16.23 -1.37
C VAL A 200 -0.01 -16.86 -0.58
N LEU A 201 -1.20 -16.96 -1.18
CA LEU A 201 -2.35 -17.62 -0.58
C LEU A 201 -2.06 -19.07 -0.19
N ARG A 202 -1.42 -19.83 -1.10
CA ARG A 202 -1.01 -21.22 -0.83
C ARG A 202 0.02 -21.33 0.31
N ARG A 203 0.98 -20.41 0.40
CA ARG A 203 1.97 -20.39 1.50
C ARG A 203 1.31 -20.09 2.85
N MET A 204 0.38 -19.14 2.88
CA MET A 204 -0.38 -18.80 4.09
C MET A 204 -1.26 -19.98 4.54
N ALA A 205 -1.94 -20.64 3.59
CA ALA A 205 -2.72 -21.85 3.87
C ALA A 205 -1.86 -23.00 4.43
N ARG A 206 -0.67 -23.26 3.85
CA ARG A 206 0.23 -24.32 4.33
C ARG A 206 0.81 -24.06 5.72
N ARG A 207 1.19 -22.82 6.02
CA ARG A 207 1.65 -22.43 7.38
C ARG A 207 0.54 -22.60 8.42
N ALA A 208 -0.72 -22.36 8.02
CA ALA A 208 -1.88 -22.58 8.87
C ALA A 208 -2.14 -24.08 9.13
N SER A 209 -1.95 -24.96 8.14
CA SER A 209 -2.05 -26.41 8.33
C SER A 209 -0.95 -26.95 9.26
N GLY A 210 0.29 -26.46 9.13
CA GLY A 210 1.42 -26.88 9.96
C GLY A 210 1.28 -26.50 11.44
N SER A 211 0.83 -25.27 11.74
CA SER A 211 0.64 -24.84 13.14
C SER A 211 -0.54 -25.55 13.82
N ALA A 212 -1.58 -25.92 13.06
CA ALA A 212 -2.71 -26.69 13.57
C ALA A 212 -2.30 -28.13 13.96
N VAL A 213 -1.38 -28.74 13.22
CA VAL A 213 -0.79 -30.06 13.54
C VAL A 213 0.12 -29.96 14.76
N GLN A 214 0.93 -28.90 14.88
CA GLN A 214 1.79 -28.66 16.05
C GLN A 214 0.96 -28.47 17.32
N ALA A 215 -0.08 -27.64 17.27
CA ALA A 215 -0.98 -27.41 18.41
C ALA A 215 -1.77 -28.68 18.83
N ARG A 216 -1.99 -29.64 17.93
CA ARG A 216 -2.55 -30.96 18.26
C ARG A 216 -1.51 -31.89 18.88
N ARG A 217 -0.25 -31.82 18.44
CA ARG A 217 0.87 -32.56 19.05
C ARG A 217 1.15 -32.08 20.48
N ASP A 218 1.16 -30.77 20.72
CA ASP A 218 1.42 -30.20 22.04
C ASP A 218 0.28 -30.47 23.04
N ARG A 219 -0.93 -30.75 22.53
CA ARG A 219 -2.10 -31.13 23.32
C ARG A 219 -2.28 -32.65 23.47
N ALA A 220 -1.42 -33.47 22.88
CA ALA A 220 -1.44 -34.90 23.15
C ALA A 220 -0.70 -35.13 24.47
N PRO A 221 -1.39 -35.42 25.60
CA PRO A 221 -0.69 -35.83 26.81
C PRO A 221 0.12 -37.07 26.48
N GLN A 222 1.39 -37.08 26.88
CA GLN A 222 2.25 -38.26 26.88
C GLN A 222 1.63 -39.33 27.78
N ARG A 223 0.70 -40.10 27.22
CA ARG A 223 0.17 -41.32 27.81
C ARG A 223 0.92 -42.50 27.20
N VAL A 224 2.17 -42.69 27.59
CA VAL A 224 2.80 -44.02 27.64
C VAL A 224 3.86 -43.97 28.75
N GLY A 225 3.47 -44.46 29.93
CA GLY A 225 4.35 -45.23 30.80
C GLY A 225 4.12 -46.70 30.52
#